data_AF-A0A061B0T8-F1
#
_entry.id   AF-A0A061B0T8-F1
#
_cell.length_a   1.000
_cell.length_b   1.000
_cell.length_c   1.000
_cell.angle_alpha   90.00
_cell.angle_beta   90.00
_cell.angle_gamma   90.00
#
_symmetry.space_group_name_H-M   'P 1'
#
loop_
_entity.id
_entity.type
_entity.pdbx_description
1 polymer ?
#
loop_
_entity_poly.entity_id
_entity_poly.type
_entity_poly.pdbx_seq_one_letter_code
_entity_poly.pdbx_strand_id
1 'polypeptide(L)'
;MTSTASIFSTTIFGLVVRSLQIFFGFLTWVLEAPALADFSHDGSIVWLLIVGLISMIYTITLIVLSFLFPGLIIPGAVMILEAFCAVANFTGFIALAAKVGDLNCNILGWYGYGSAKNSCGAAKAGIAFSAFNWVLFTLTAFIFGWYALKSISATKGSNQVWVPTKTSGVILSKYALTSVSTADVDDKDGSIPATKTAASDEETRIGESLAEKEQEPELGENTTTAAVVAGADEAAGPRA
;
A
#
# COMPACT_ATOMS: atom_id res chain seq x y z
N MET A 1 -11.54 -26.04 8.01
CA MET A 1 -10.84 -26.66 6.84
C MET A 1 -11.22 -25.91 5.57
N THR A 2 -10.71 -24.69 5.45
CA THR A 2 -11.04 -23.79 4.33
C THR A 2 -9.84 -23.87 3.39
N SER A 3 -10.06 -24.54 2.25
CA SER A 3 -9.04 -25.17 1.41
C SER A 3 -7.81 -24.31 1.10
N THR A 4 -6.62 -24.89 1.27
CA THR A 4 -5.34 -24.47 0.69
C THR A 4 -5.44 -24.08 -0.79
N ALA A 5 -6.38 -24.67 -1.53
CA ALA A 5 -6.71 -24.31 -2.90
C ALA A 5 -7.13 -22.83 -3.09
N SER A 6 -7.87 -22.24 -2.13
CA SER A 6 -8.31 -20.84 -2.20
C SER A 6 -7.15 -19.86 -2.03
N ILE A 7 -6.21 -20.18 -1.14
CA ILE A 7 -5.00 -19.39 -0.89
C ILE A 7 -4.10 -19.41 -2.12
N PHE A 8 -3.88 -20.60 -2.70
CA PHE A 8 -3.08 -20.75 -3.93
C PHE A 8 -3.69 -19.98 -5.11
N SER A 9 -5.01 -20.06 -5.29
CA SER A 9 -5.72 -19.34 -6.34
C SER A 9 -5.58 -17.82 -6.22
N THR A 10 -5.75 -17.27 -5.01
CA THR A 10 -5.64 -15.82 -4.77
C THR A 10 -4.22 -15.31 -5.01
N THR A 11 -3.23 -16.13 -4.63
CA THR A 11 -1.79 -15.87 -4.78
C THR A 11 -1.38 -15.77 -6.25
N ILE A 12 -1.78 -16.75 -7.07
CA ILE A 12 -1.50 -16.74 -8.50
C ILE A 12 -2.22 -15.58 -9.17
N PHE A 13 -3.50 -15.37 -8.83
CA PHE A 13 -4.29 -14.30 -9.40
C PHE A 13 -3.64 -12.93 -9.16
N GLY A 14 -3.21 -12.66 -7.93
CA GLY A 14 -2.48 -11.44 -7.59
C GLY A 14 -1.22 -11.26 -8.43
N LEU A 15 -0.39 -12.30 -8.53
CA LEU A 15 0.85 -12.26 -9.32
C LEU A 15 0.58 -11.98 -10.80
N VAL A 16 -0.41 -12.62 -11.40
CA VAL A 16 -0.81 -12.38 -12.80
C VAL A 16 -1.23 -10.93 -13.01
N VAL A 17 -2.07 -10.39 -12.12
CA VAL A 17 -2.52 -8.99 -12.22
C VAL A 17 -1.33 -8.03 -12.08
N ARG A 18 -0.39 -8.29 -11.17
CA ARG A 18 0.83 -7.46 -11.02
C ARG A 18 1.73 -7.53 -12.25
N SER A 19 1.90 -8.71 -12.85
CA SER A 19 2.67 -8.87 -14.09
C SER A 19 2.03 -8.11 -15.25
N LEU A 20 0.69 -8.12 -15.33
CA LEU A 20 -0.04 -7.32 -16.33
C LEU A 20 0.14 -5.82 -16.10
N GLN A 21 0.08 -5.33 -14.85
CA GLN A 21 0.34 -3.92 -14.54
C GLN A 21 1.74 -3.47 -14.99
N ILE A 22 2.77 -4.29 -14.75
CA ILE A 22 4.13 -4.00 -15.21
C ILE A 22 4.19 -3.99 -16.74
N PHE A 23 3.57 -4.98 -17.39
CA PHE A 23 3.59 -5.10 -18.84
C PHE A 23 2.90 -3.90 -19.52
N PHE A 24 1.70 -3.52 -19.08
CA PHE A 24 0.99 -2.37 -19.64
C PHE A 24 1.63 -1.03 -19.25
N GLY A 25 2.18 -0.91 -18.04
CA GLY A 25 2.97 0.25 -17.65
C GLY A 25 4.22 0.43 -18.53
N PHE A 26 4.92 -0.66 -18.84
CA PHE A 26 6.07 -0.66 -19.75
C PHE A 26 5.66 -0.31 -21.18
N LEU A 27 4.57 -0.88 -21.71
CA LEU A 27 4.06 -0.52 -23.04
C LEU A 27 3.69 0.95 -23.13
N THR A 28 3.03 1.50 -22.10
CA THR A 28 2.71 2.92 -22.03
C THR A 28 3.98 3.76 -22.07
N TRP A 29 5.00 3.42 -21.26
CA TRP A 29 6.26 4.16 -21.23
C TRP A 29 7.01 4.11 -22.58
N VAL A 30 7.11 2.92 -23.20
CA VAL A 30 7.82 2.74 -24.48
C VAL A 30 7.12 3.43 -25.65
N LEU A 31 5.77 3.40 -25.69
CA LEU A 31 5.00 3.98 -26.79
C LEU A 31 4.93 5.51 -26.75
N GLU A 32 5.04 6.10 -25.57
CA GLU A 32 5.05 7.56 -25.41
C GLU A 32 6.44 8.19 -25.63
N ALA A 33 7.53 7.40 -25.55
CA ALA A 33 8.88 7.91 -25.77
C ALA A 33 9.11 8.51 -27.18
N PRO A 34 8.64 7.88 -28.29
CA PRO A 34 8.70 8.50 -29.62
C PRO A 34 7.83 9.76 -29.74
N ALA A 35 6.67 9.79 -29.06
CA ALA A 35 5.80 10.96 -29.07
C ALA A 35 6.48 12.19 -28.45
N LEU A 36 7.35 11.99 -27.46
CA LEU A 36 8.11 13.08 -26.84
C LEU A 36 9.08 13.77 -27.82
N ALA A 37 9.63 13.04 -28.79
CA ALA A 37 10.56 13.61 -29.77
C ALA A 37 9.87 14.64 -30.69
N ASP A 38 8.62 14.37 -31.07
CA ASP A 38 7.84 15.24 -31.96
C ASP A 38 7.05 16.31 -31.21
N PHE A 39 6.67 16.06 -29.95
CA PHE A 39 5.81 16.93 -29.14
C PHE A 39 6.47 17.42 -27.84
N SER A 40 7.78 17.68 -27.88
CA SER A 40 8.62 18.00 -26.70
C SER A 40 8.12 19.13 -25.80
N HIS A 41 7.21 19.99 -26.27
CA HIS A 41 6.66 21.13 -25.52
C HIS A 41 5.30 20.84 -24.86
N ASP A 42 4.71 19.65 -25.09
CA ASP A 42 3.40 19.29 -24.55
C ASP A 42 3.51 18.61 -23.18
N GLY A 43 3.15 19.33 -22.12
CA GLY A 43 3.17 18.83 -20.75
C GLY A 43 2.31 17.58 -20.51
N SER A 44 1.28 17.34 -21.33
CA SER A 44 0.40 16.16 -21.20
C SER A 44 1.11 14.85 -21.53
N ILE A 45 1.97 14.84 -22.56
CA ILE A 45 2.74 13.65 -22.97
C ILE A 45 3.82 13.36 -21.92
N VAL A 46 4.52 14.42 -21.48
CA VAL A 46 5.53 14.31 -20.41
C VAL A 46 4.89 13.77 -19.12
N TRP A 47 3.72 14.26 -18.74
CA TRP A 47 2.99 13.77 -17.56
C TRP A 47 2.67 12.28 -17.67
N LEU A 48 2.08 11.82 -18.79
CA LEU A 48 1.74 10.41 -18.95
C LEU A 48 2.98 9.51 -18.96
N LEU A 49 4.07 9.96 -19.58
CA LEU A 49 5.35 9.25 -19.58
C LEU A 49 5.92 9.08 -18.15
N ILE A 50 5.90 10.14 -17.35
CA ILE A 50 6.33 10.10 -15.94
C ILE A 50 5.43 9.16 -15.13
N VAL A 51 4.10 9.26 -15.30
CA VAL A 51 3.14 8.39 -14.60
C VAL A 51 3.34 6.92 -14.94
N GLY A 52 3.58 6.60 -16.22
CA GLY A 52 3.89 5.23 -16.66
C GLY A 52 5.15 4.69 -15.99
N LEU A 53 6.22 5.50 -15.96
CA LEU A 53 7.47 5.14 -15.30
C LEU A 53 7.31 4.94 -13.78
N ILE A 54 6.64 5.88 -13.09
CA ILE A 54 6.40 5.78 -11.64
C ILE A 54 5.56 4.54 -11.32
N SER A 55 4.51 4.28 -12.08
CA SER A 55 3.64 3.10 -11.88
C SER A 55 4.42 1.79 -12.06
N MET A 56 5.32 1.74 -13.04
CA MET A 56 6.18 0.59 -13.30
C MET A 56 7.16 0.38 -12.14
N ILE A 57 7.90 1.43 -11.73
CA ILE A 57 8.85 1.36 -10.62
C ILE A 57 8.13 0.94 -9.33
N TYR A 58 6.99 1.55 -9.02
CA TYR A 58 6.17 1.21 -7.87
C TYR A 58 5.80 -0.28 -7.85
N THR A 59 5.29 -0.81 -8.97
CA THR A 59 4.86 -2.21 -9.04
C THR A 59 6.04 -3.17 -8.91
N ILE A 60 7.18 -2.85 -9.54
CA ILE A 60 8.42 -3.63 -9.38
C ILE A 60 8.89 -3.62 -7.93
N THR A 61 8.93 -2.45 -7.29
CA THR A 61 9.30 -2.31 -5.88
C THR A 61 8.37 -3.12 -5.00
N LEU A 62 7.06 -3.12 -5.25
CA LEU A 62 6.13 -3.96 -4.50
C LEU A 62 6.38 -5.45 -4.69
N ILE A 63 6.66 -5.93 -5.90
CA ILE A 63 6.99 -7.35 -6.13
C ILE A 63 8.26 -7.73 -5.37
N VAL A 64 9.31 -6.92 -5.49
CA VAL A 64 10.60 -7.15 -4.81
C VAL A 64 10.44 -7.11 -3.30
N LEU A 65 9.69 -6.14 -2.77
CA LEU A 65 9.41 -6.01 -1.34
C LEU A 65 8.57 -7.17 -0.80
N SER A 66 7.59 -7.64 -1.58
CA SER A 66 6.77 -8.80 -1.24
C SER A 66 7.60 -10.10 -1.18
N PHE A 67 8.62 -10.19 -2.04
CA PHE A 67 9.53 -11.34 -2.07
C PHE A 67 10.54 -11.31 -0.91
N LEU A 68 11.18 -10.16 -0.66
CA LEU A 68 12.26 -10.02 0.33
C LEU A 68 11.73 -9.88 1.76
N PHE A 69 10.69 -9.06 1.96
CA PHE A 69 10.21 -8.65 3.29
C PHE A 69 8.68 -8.60 3.38
N PRO A 70 7.97 -9.75 3.24
CA PRO A 70 6.50 -9.77 3.26
C PRO A 70 5.90 -9.20 4.55
N GLY A 71 6.64 -9.24 5.66
CA GLY A 71 6.18 -8.71 6.94
C GLY A 71 6.28 -7.19 7.11
N LEU A 72 7.00 -6.48 6.23
CA LEU A 72 7.17 -5.02 6.30
C LEU A 72 6.04 -4.27 5.60
N ILE A 73 5.19 -4.96 4.85
CA ILE A 73 4.16 -4.31 4.05
C ILE A 73 3.04 -3.82 4.97
N ILE A 74 2.79 -2.51 4.89
CA ILE A 74 1.68 -1.84 5.58
C ILE A 74 0.51 -1.77 4.60
N PRO A 75 -0.60 -2.48 4.86
CA PRO A 75 -1.67 -2.62 3.88
C PRO A 75 -2.32 -1.27 3.52
N GLY A 76 -2.52 -0.38 4.50
CA GLY A 76 -3.06 0.95 4.25
C GLY A 76 -2.21 1.79 3.28
N ALA A 77 -0.88 1.74 3.45
CA ALA A 77 0.04 2.47 2.58
C ALA A 77 -0.01 1.95 1.13
N VAL A 78 -0.07 0.63 0.96
CA VAL A 78 -0.22 0.01 -0.37
C VAL A 78 -1.51 0.48 -1.02
N MET A 79 -2.64 0.40 -0.31
CA MET A 79 -3.95 0.82 -0.84
C MET A 79 -3.94 2.28 -1.31
N ILE A 80 -3.34 3.19 -0.55
CA ILE A 80 -3.25 4.61 -0.92
C ILE A 80 -2.37 4.80 -2.14
N LEU A 81 -1.24 4.09 -2.23
CA LEU A 81 -0.35 4.17 -3.38
C LEU A 81 -0.99 3.58 -4.65
N GLU A 82 -1.75 2.49 -4.54
CA GLU A 82 -2.54 1.94 -5.65
C GLU A 82 -3.57 2.96 -6.15
N ALA A 83 -4.31 3.60 -5.22
CA ALA A 83 -5.29 4.61 -5.55
C ALA A 83 -4.65 5.84 -6.20
N PHE A 84 -3.48 6.27 -5.70
CA PHE A 84 -2.71 7.34 -6.31
C PHE A 84 -2.27 7.00 -7.73
N CYS A 85 -1.73 5.79 -7.95
CA CYS A 85 -1.36 5.33 -9.29
C CYS A 85 -2.58 5.25 -10.22
N ALA A 86 -3.74 4.80 -9.72
CA ALA A 86 -4.98 4.79 -10.49
C ALA A 86 -5.37 6.21 -10.94
N VAL A 87 -5.44 7.16 -10.01
CA VAL A 87 -5.79 8.57 -10.34
C VAL A 87 -4.76 9.20 -11.28
N ALA A 88 -3.47 8.93 -11.08
CA ALA A 88 -2.41 9.45 -11.94
C ALA A 88 -2.53 8.90 -13.38
N ASN A 89 -2.75 7.58 -13.54
CA ASN A 89 -2.98 6.99 -14.87
C ASN A 89 -4.26 7.56 -15.50
N PHE A 90 -5.35 7.71 -14.72
CA PHE A 90 -6.60 8.30 -15.18
C PHE A 90 -6.43 9.71 -15.74
N THR A 91 -5.79 10.60 -14.97
CA THR A 91 -5.53 11.97 -15.42
C THR A 91 -4.58 12.02 -16.61
N GLY A 92 -3.58 11.13 -16.66
CA GLY A 92 -2.64 11.01 -17.76
C GLY A 92 -3.31 10.68 -19.09
N PHE A 93 -4.05 9.56 -19.16
CA PHE A 93 -4.63 9.14 -20.44
C PHE A 93 -5.76 10.07 -20.89
N ILE A 94 -6.55 10.66 -19.98
CA ILE A 94 -7.60 11.62 -20.33
C ILE A 94 -7.00 12.91 -20.88
N ALA A 95 -5.95 13.45 -20.24
CA ALA A 95 -5.29 14.66 -20.72
C ALA A 95 -4.70 14.46 -22.12
N LEU A 96 -4.12 13.28 -22.39
CA LEU A 96 -3.59 12.96 -23.71
C LEU A 96 -4.71 12.68 -24.73
N ALA A 97 -5.78 12.00 -24.34
CA ALA A 97 -6.93 11.73 -25.18
C ALA A 97 -7.63 13.01 -25.65
N ALA A 98 -7.77 14.01 -24.77
CA ALA A 98 -8.35 15.30 -25.12
C ALA A 98 -7.57 16.05 -26.22
N LYS A 99 -6.26 15.81 -26.34
CA LYS A 99 -5.42 16.43 -27.38
C LYS A 99 -5.34 15.58 -28.65
N VAL A 100 -5.09 14.29 -28.50
CA VAL A 100 -4.75 13.40 -29.62
C VAL A 100 -5.99 12.70 -30.19
N GLY A 101 -7.11 12.66 -29.46
CA GLY A 101 -8.33 11.97 -29.84
C GLY A 101 -8.86 12.40 -31.22
N ASP A 102 -8.96 13.71 -31.42
CA ASP A 102 -9.53 14.31 -32.64
C ASP A 102 -8.56 14.37 -33.83
N LEU A 103 -7.27 14.08 -33.61
CA LEU A 103 -6.27 14.13 -34.67
C LEU A 103 -6.41 12.95 -35.63
N ASN A 104 -6.60 13.26 -36.92
CA ASN A 104 -6.53 12.26 -37.98
C ASN A 104 -5.06 11.94 -38.30
N CYS A 105 -4.53 10.87 -37.70
CA CYS A 105 -3.14 10.40 -37.93
C CYS A 105 -2.84 10.02 -39.40
N ASN A 106 -3.84 10.02 -40.29
CA ASN A 106 -3.67 9.73 -41.71
C ASN A 106 -3.39 10.97 -42.58
N ILE A 107 -3.69 12.18 -42.08
CA ILE A 107 -3.63 13.45 -42.86
C ILE A 107 -2.31 14.20 -42.68
N LEU A 108 -1.56 13.95 -41.60
CA LEU A 108 -0.27 14.58 -41.31
C LEU A 108 0.87 14.20 -42.29
N GLY A 109 0.59 13.38 -43.31
CA GLY A 109 1.54 12.98 -44.36
C GLY A 109 1.77 14.01 -45.47
N TRP A 110 1.11 15.18 -45.44
CA TRP A 110 1.20 16.14 -46.56
C TRP A 110 2.57 16.85 -46.69
N TYR A 111 3.41 16.80 -45.65
CA TYR A 111 4.77 17.36 -45.67
C TYR A 111 5.82 16.31 -45.29
N GLY A 112 5.94 15.19 -46.01
CA GLY A 112 7.15 14.35 -46.04
C GLY A 112 7.68 13.71 -44.74
N TYR A 113 7.08 13.97 -43.57
CA TYR A 113 7.51 13.43 -42.27
C TYR A 113 6.77 12.12 -41.99
N GLY A 114 7.27 11.01 -42.55
CA GLY A 114 6.78 9.66 -42.22
C GLY A 114 6.86 9.32 -40.72
N SER A 115 7.70 10.03 -39.96
CA SER A 115 7.85 9.87 -38.51
C SER A 115 6.60 10.32 -37.72
N ALA A 116 5.98 11.45 -38.10
CA ALA A 116 4.84 12.03 -37.38
C ALA A 116 3.57 11.14 -37.42
N LYS A 117 3.38 10.38 -38.50
CA LYS A 117 2.29 9.40 -38.62
C LYS A 117 2.44 8.27 -37.59
N ASN A 118 3.66 7.77 -37.42
CA ASN A 118 3.96 6.68 -36.50
C ASN A 118 3.84 7.15 -35.05
N SER A 119 4.32 8.36 -34.73
CA SER A 119 4.20 8.95 -33.39
C SER A 119 2.75 9.22 -32.98
N CYS A 120 1.90 9.71 -33.90
CA CYS A 120 0.48 9.89 -33.63
C CYS A 120 -0.23 8.56 -33.35
N GLY A 121 0.06 7.52 -34.15
CA GLY A 121 -0.46 6.17 -33.91
C GLY A 121 0.02 5.57 -32.59
N ALA A 122 1.30 5.77 -32.26
CA ALA A 122 1.89 5.31 -31.01
C ALA A 122 1.25 5.98 -29.79
N ALA A 123 1.02 7.30 -29.82
CA ALA A 123 0.33 8.03 -28.76
C ALA A 123 -1.13 7.56 -28.59
N LYS A 124 -1.86 7.30 -29.68
CA LYS A 124 -3.22 6.72 -29.59
C LYS A 124 -3.22 5.32 -28.96
N ALA A 125 -2.22 4.50 -29.29
CA ALA A 125 -2.05 3.20 -28.65
C ALA A 125 -1.66 3.34 -27.17
N GLY A 126 -0.76 4.27 -26.84
CA GLY A 126 -0.33 4.58 -25.48
C GLY A 126 -1.50 5.00 -24.58
N ILE A 127 -2.42 5.83 -25.08
CA ILE A 127 -3.69 6.16 -24.39
C ILE A 127 -4.46 4.89 -24.02
N ALA A 128 -4.64 3.97 -24.97
CA ALA A 128 -5.41 2.75 -24.74
C ALA A 128 -4.73 1.84 -23.69
N PHE A 129 -3.42 1.65 -23.77
CA PHE A 129 -2.68 0.85 -22.79
C PHE A 129 -2.65 1.49 -21.41
N SER A 130 -2.57 2.81 -21.33
CA SER A 130 -2.70 3.53 -20.05
C SER A 130 -4.09 3.38 -19.44
N ALA A 131 -5.16 3.41 -20.26
CA ALA A 131 -6.52 3.14 -19.79
C ALA A 131 -6.66 1.70 -19.24
N PHE A 132 -6.06 0.70 -19.89
CA PHE A 132 -5.99 -0.66 -19.35
C PHE A 132 -5.23 -0.71 -18.03
N ASN A 133 -4.11 0.00 -17.92
CA ASN A 133 -3.33 0.07 -16.70
C ASN A 133 -4.12 0.72 -15.56
N TRP A 134 -4.88 1.78 -15.85
CA TRP A 134 -5.82 2.41 -14.90
C TRP A 134 -6.87 1.43 -14.39
N VAL A 135 -7.48 0.63 -15.29
CA VAL A 135 -8.45 -0.41 -14.88
C VAL A 135 -7.81 -1.43 -13.96
N LEU A 136 -6.57 -1.87 -14.26
CA LEU A 136 -5.85 -2.81 -13.42
C LEU A 136 -5.55 -2.24 -12.02
N PHE A 137 -5.04 -1.00 -11.92
CA PHE A 137 -4.81 -0.33 -10.64
C PHE A 137 -6.09 -0.09 -9.85
N THR A 138 -7.19 0.25 -10.53
CA THR A 138 -8.49 0.43 -9.89
C THR A 138 -9.03 -0.90 -9.37
N LEU A 139 -8.89 -1.98 -10.15
CA LEU A 139 -9.32 -3.31 -9.77
C LEU A 139 -8.50 -3.83 -8.58
N THR A 140 -7.17 -3.65 -8.57
CA THR A 140 -6.32 -4.04 -7.44
C THR A 140 -6.63 -3.22 -6.20
N ALA A 141 -6.78 -1.90 -6.32
CA ALA A 141 -7.17 -1.04 -5.21
C ALA A 141 -8.52 -1.45 -4.62
N PHE A 142 -9.51 -1.76 -5.49
CA PHE A 142 -10.84 -2.18 -5.07
C PHE A 142 -10.83 -3.54 -4.38
N ILE A 143 -10.19 -4.55 -4.98
CA ILE A 143 -10.07 -5.89 -4.40
C ILE A 143 -9.36 -5.81 -3.05
N PHE A 144 -8.22 -5.12 -3.01
CA PHE A 144 -7.43 -4.96 -1.80
C PHE A 144 -8.22 -4.22 -0.72
N GLY A 145 -8.86 -3.10 -1.07
CA GLY A 145 -9.72 -2.34 -0.17
C GLY A 145 -10.87 -3.19 0.37
N TRP A 146 -11.57 -3.92 -0.50
CA TRP A 146 -12.69 -4.78 -0.10
C TRP A 146 -12.26 -5.88 0.89
N TYR A 147 -11.17 -6.60 0.58
CA TYR A 147 -10.67 -7.67 1.46
C TYR A 147 -10.07 -7.11 2.76
N ALA A 148 -9.26 -6.06 2.69
CA ALA A 148 -8.64 -5.46 3.87
C ALA A 148 -9.68 -4.83 4.80
N LEU A 149 -10.63 -4.05 4.26
CA LEU A 149 -11.69 -3.43 5.06
C LEU A 149 -12.59 -4.48 5.71
N LYS A 150 -12.95 -5.54 4.99
CA LYS A 150 -13.76 -6.63 5.55
C LYS A 150 -13.02 -7.36 6.67
N SER A 151 -11.74 -7.67 6.50
CA SER A 151 -10.92 -8.33 7.52
C SER A 151 -10.73 -7.46 8.77
N ILE A 152 -10.54 -6.15 8.59
CA ILE A 152 -10.22 -5.25 9.70
C ILE A 152 -11.48 -4.89 10.51
N SER A 153 -12.61 -4.70 9.82
CA SER A 153 -13.90 -4.41 10.46
C SER A 153 -14.40 -5.58 11.31
N ALA A 154 -14.06 -6.82 10.94
CA ALA A 154 -14.50 -8.00 11.65
C ALA A 154 -13.71 -8.29 12.95
N THR A 155 -12.47 -7.78 13.07
CA THR A 155 -11.53 -8.35 14.04
C THR A 155 -11.07 -7.39 15.14
N LYS A 156 -10.58 -6.17 14.86
CA LYS A 156 -9.83 -5.38 15.89
C LYS A 156 -9.81 -3.84 15.71
N GLY A 157 -10.72 -3.25 14.92
CA GLY A 157 -10.84 -1.79 14.77
C GLY A 157 -9.86 -1.15 13.76
N SER A 158 -10.17 0.07 13.31
CA SER A 158 -9.55 0.74 12.15
C SER A 158 -8.04 1.02 12.27
N ASN A 159 -7.49 1.02 13.48
CA ASN A 159 -6.08 1.35 13.71
C ASN A 159 -5.12 0.26 13.22
N GLN A 160 -5.60 -0.96 12.97
CA GLN A 160 -4.75 -2.06 12.50
C GLN A 160 -4.35 -1.97 11.01
N VAL A 161 -5.02 -1.14 10.20
CA VAL A 161 -4.67 -0.95 8.77
C VAL A 161 -3.26 -0.36 8.60
N TRP A 162 -2.79 0.36 9.62
CA TRP A 162 -1.56 1.14 9.61
C TRP A 162 -0.39 0.46 10.31
N VAL A 163 -0.63 -0.72 10.89
CA VAL A 163 0.40 -1.48 11.60
C VAL A 163 1.03 -2.49 10.65
N PRO A 164 2.36 -2.69 10.68
CA PRO A 164 3.03 -3.71 9.89
C PRO A 164 2.45 -5.10 10.17
N THR A 165 2.41 -5.91 9.11
CA THR A 165 1.82 -7.25 9.12
C THR A 165 2.35 -8.12 10.28
N LYS A 166 3.66 -8.07 10.57
CA LYS A 166 4.29 -8.84 11.66
C LYS A 166 3.66 -8.60 13.04
N THR A 167 3.19 -7.38 13.31
CA THR A 167 2.68 -6.99 14.64
C THR A 167 1.15 -7.15 14.72
N SER A 168 0.47 -7.15 13.57
CA SER A 168 -0.99 -7.24 13.50
C SER A 168 -1.57 -8.63 13.81
N GLY A 169 -0.75 -9.68 13.72
CA GLY A 169 -1.19 -11.08 13.82
C GLY A 169 -2.00 -11.55 12.60
N VAL A 170 -2.20 -10.72 11.58
CA VAL A 170 -2.84 -11.07 10.31
C VAL A 170 -1.76 -11.63 9.37
N ILE A 171 -1.96 -12.83 8.83
CA ILE A 171 -1.04 -13.42 7.87
C ILE A 171 -1.50 -13.00 6.46
N LEU A 172 -0.71 -12.16 5.80
CA LEU A 172 -0.92 -11.79 4.40
C LEU A 172 -0.27 -12.84 3.49
N SER A 173 -0.97 -13.23 2.41
CA SER A 173 -0.37 -14.06 1.36
C SER A 173 0.79 -13.29 0.72
N LYS A 174 1.96 -13.94 0.64
CA LYS A 174 3.22 -13.36 0.14
C LYS A 174 3.11 -12.72 -1.25
N TYR A 175 2.17 -13.12 -2.09
CA TYR A 175 2.10 -12.65 -3.48
C TYR A 175 0.80 -11.94 -3.84
N ALA A 176 -0.30 -12.25 -3.15
CA ALA A 176 -1.57 -11.59 -3.40
C ALA A 176 -1.71 -10.26 -2.67
N LEU A 177 -0.95 -10.07 -1.58
CA LEU A 177 -1.19 -8.97 -0.66
C LEU A 177 -2.64 -8.94 -0.12
N THR A 178 -3.41 -10.02 -0.29
CA THR A 178 -4.76 -10.17 0.26
C THR A 178 -4.67 -10.80 1.63
N SER A 179 -5.39 -10.24 2.61
CA SER A 179 -5.48 -10.78 3.97
C SER A 179 -6.08 -12.19 3.93
N VAL A 180 -5.36 -13.18 4.45
CA VAL A 180 -5.98 -14.47 4.80
C VAL A 180 -6.57 -14.27 6.19
N SER A 181 -7.90 -14.34 6.29
CA SER A 181 -8.61 -14.22 7.56
C SER A 181 -8.11 -15.32 8.52
N THR A 182 -7.67 -14.91 9.70
CA THR A 182 -7.11 -15.78 10.75
C THR A 182 -8.15 -16.61 11.50
N ALA A 183 -9.37 -16.75 10.97
CA ALA A 183 -10.40 -17.55 11.62
C ALA A 183 -10.14 -19.07 11.63
N ASP A 184 -9.13 -19.58 10.91
CA ASP A 184 -8.94 -21.03 10.70
C ASP A 184 -7.47 -21.50 10.65
N VAL A 185 -6.48 -20.76 11.19
CA VAL A 185 -5.14 -21.36 11.38
C VAL A 185 -5.15 -22.12 12.69
N ASP A 186 -5.66 -23.35 12.59
CA ASP A 186 -5.52 -24.41 13.57
C ASP A 186 -4.03 -24.57 13.93
N ASP A 187 -3.75 -24.51 15.22
CA ASP A 187 -2.47 -24.38 15.89
C ASP A 187 -1.64 -25.68 15.78
N LYS A 188 -1.23 -26.03 14.55
CA LYS A 188 -0.57 -27.32 14.26
C LYS A 188 0.75 -27.26 13.51
N ASP A 189 1.34 -26.08 13.32
CA ASP A 189 2.75 -26.05 12.90
C ASP A 189 3.55 -25.08 13.76
N GLY A 190 4.52 -25.65 14.46
CA GLY A 190 5.20 -25.04 15.58
C GLY A 190 6.17 -23.93 15.18
N SER A 191 6.41 -23.08 16.18
CA SER A 191 7.56 -22.18 16.35
C SER A 191 7.57 -20.85 15.60
N ILE A 192 6.89 -19.85 16.17
CA ILE A 192 7.55 -18.59 16.56
C ILE A 192 7.01 -18.19 17.95
N PRO A 193 7.84 -18.00 18.99
CA PRO A 193 7.36 -17.69 20.32
C PRO A 193 6.76 -16.28 20.33
N ALA A 194 5.46 -16.20 20.59
CA ALA A 194 4.83 -14.96 21.00
C ALA A 194 5.46 -14.52 22.33
N THR A 195 6.22 -13.44 22.30
CA THR A 195 6.55 -12.64 23.48
C THR A 195 5.24 -12.25 24.14
N LYS A 196 4.90 -12.92 25.23
CA LYS A 196 3.86 -12.50 26.16
C LYS A 196 4.29 -11.16 26.73
N THR A 197 3.82 -10.06 26.15
CA THR A 197 3.67 -8.82 26.90
C THR A 197 2.50 -9.03 27.84
N ALA A 198 2.81 -9.51 29.05
CA ALA A 198 1.92 -9.39 30.20
C ALA A 198 1.83 -7.90 30.52
N ALA A 199 0.82 -7.23 29.97
CA ALA A 199 0.30 -6.01 30.54
C ALA A 199 -0.67 -6.44 31.64
N SER A 200 -0.28 -6.08 32.86
CA SER A 200 -1.06 -6.12 34.08
C SER A 200 -2.38 -5.38 33.89
N ASP A 201 -3.50 -6.08 34.12
CA ASP A 201 -4.78 -5.48 34.47
C ASP A 201 -5.29 -6.24 35.70
N GLU A 202 -4.78 -5.79 36.84
CA GLU A 202 -5.30 -6.10 38.17
C GLU A 202 -6.23 -4.96 38.57
N GLU A 203 -7.54 -5.21 38.55
CA GLU A 203 -8.47 -4.57 39.47
C GLU A 203 -9.69 -5.48 39.75
N THR A 204 -9.70 -5.95 41.00
CA THR A 204 -10.82 -5.79 41.95
C THR A 204 -12.16 -6.47 41.61
N ARG A 205 -12.36 -7.68 42.18
CA ARG A 205 -13.66 -8.02 42.75
C ARG A 205 -13.53 -8.77 44.08
N ILE A 206 -13.86 -8.00 45.11
CA ILE A 206 -13.97 -8.33 46.54
C ILE A 206 -15.02 -9.43 46.77
N GLY A 207 -14.71 -10.37 47.66
CA GLY A 207 -15.71 -11.21 48.32
C GLY A 207 -15.15 -12.49 48.95
N GLU A 208 -15.13 -12.52 50.28
CA GLU A 208 -15.29 -13.70 51.15
C GLU A 208 -14.07 -14.43 51.74
N SER A 209 -13.82 -14.07 53.01
CA SER A 209 -13.67 -14.96 54.18
C SER A 209 -12.29 -15.49 54.61
N LEU A 210 -11.92 -14.98 55.79
CA LEU A 210 -11.52 -15.70 57.01
C LEU A 210 -10.05 -16.08 57.28
N ALA A 211 -9.73 -15.86 58.57
CA ALA A 211 -8.64 -16.36 59.41
C ALA A 211 -7.25 -15.74 59.15
N GLU A 212 -6.88 -14.70 59.90
CA GLU A 212 -6.35 -14.77 61.27
C GLU A 212 -4.98 -15.45 61.33
N LYS A 213 -3.92 -14.62 61.42
CA LYS A 213 -2.81 -14.83 62.35
C LYS A 213 -2.05 -13.52 62.57
N GLU A 214 -2.03 -13.11 63.83
CA GLU A 214 -1.16 -12.11 64.43
C GLU A 214 0.33 -12.42 64.16
N GLN A 215 1.11 -11.41 63.80
CA GLN A 215 2.45 -11.19 64.33
C GLN A 215 2.90 -9.73 64.12
N GLU A 216 2.89 -8.95 65.20
CA GLU A 216 3.56 -7.66 65.39
C GLU A 216 5.06 -7.87 65.74
N PRO A 217 5.90 -6.84 65.92
CA PRO A 217 6.24 -5.72 65.02
C PRO A 217 7.79 -5.53 64.92
N GLU A 218 8.33 -4.79 63.92
CA GLU A 218 9.61 -4.07 64.09
C GLU A 218 9.65 -2.76 63.27
N LEU A 219 9.48 -1.67 64.02
CA LEU A 219 10.31 -0.45 64.13
C LEU A 219 11.35 -0.11 63.04
N GLY A 220 11.30 1.12 62.54
CA GLY A 220 12.39 1.80 61.79
C GLY A 220 11.83 2.77 60.73
N GLU A 221 11.38 3.97 61.08
CA GLU A 221 12.15 5.22 61.25
C GLU A 221 12.63 5.89 59.93
N ASN A 222 12.09 7.10 59.69
CA ASN A 222 12.57 8.23 58.87
C ASN A 222 12.81 8.01 57.35
N THR A 223 12.34 8.86 56.43
CA THR A 223 12.81 10.26 56.30
C THR A 223 11.95 11.05 55.28
N THR A 224 11.65 12.28 55.66
CA THR A 224 11.27 13.49 54.88
C THR A 224 12.14 13.65 53.61
N THR A 225 11.72 14.23 52.47
CA THR A 225 11.81 15.69 52.16
C THR A 225 11.61 15.95 50.65
N ALA A 226 11.01 17.12 50.33
CA ALA A 226 11.09 17.97 49.11
C ALA A 226 10.59 17.40 47.76
N ALA A 227 9.63 18.00 47.02
CA ALA A 227 9.34 19.40 46.66
C ALA A 227 10.34 20.06 45.69
N VAL A 228 9.78 20.90 44.80
CA VAL A 228 10.41 21.83 43.84
C VAL A 228 11.00 21.12 42.58
N VAL A 229 10.84 21.54 41.32
CA VAL A 229 10.74 22.88 40.71
C VAL A 229 10.07 22.80 39.33
N ALA A 230 9.24 23.80 39.02
CA ALA A 230 8.75 24.17 37.71
C ALA A 230 9.73 25.08 36.94
N GLY A 231 9.73 25.01 35.61
CA GLY A 231 10.33 26.01 34.71
C GLY A 231 10.44 25.42 33.31
N ALA A 232 9.68 25.82 32.28
CA ALA A 232 9.51 27.14 31.67
C ALA A 232 10.81 27.73 31.13
N ASP A 233 10.98 27.66 29.80
CA ASP A 233 11.49 28.69 28.88
C ASP A 233 11.83 28.01 27.53
N GLU A 234 11.16 28.35 26.43
CA GLU A 234 11.32 29.58 25.62
C GLU A 234 12.65 29.58 24.84
N ALA A 235 12.56 29.38 23.51
CA ALA A 235 13.45 30.03 22.55
C ALA A 235 12.93 29.82 21.12
N ALA A 236 12.28 30.86 20.61
CA ALA A 236 12.10 31.11 19.20
C ALA A 236 13.44 31.42 18.51
N GLY A 237 13.53 31.12 17.21
CA GLY A 237 14.61 31.63 16.38
C GLY A 237 14.46 31.23 14.91
N PRO A 238 14.13 32.16 13.99
CA PRO A 238 14.14 31.91 12.56
C PRO A 238 15.52 32.18 11.97
N ARG A 239 15.87 31.49 10.88
CA ARG A 239 16.97 31.90 10.01
C ARG A 239 16.53 31.94 8.54
N ALA A 240 16.61 33.16 8.02
CA ALA A 240 17.03 33.62 6.69
C ALA A 240 16.53 32.86 5.46
#